data_AF-A0A1L7JNG8-F1
#
_entry.id   AF-A0A1L7JNG8-F1
#
_cell.length_a   1.000
_cell.length_b   1.000
_cell.length_c   1.000
_cell.angle_alpha   90.00
_cell.angle_beta   90.00
_cell.angle_gamma   90.00
#
_symmetry.space_group_name_H-M   'P 1'
#
loop_
_entity.id
_entity.type
_entity.pdbx_description
1 polymer ?
#
loop_
_entity_poly.entity_id
_entity_poly.type
_entity_poly.pdbx_seq_one_letter_code
_entity_poly.pdbx_strand_id
1 'polypeptide(L)'
;MSSFPIKITVDRLQLLNTVDRISVVSSFVKEGTHILMKLNKDSLEIDGNSSVASMKGEVNIKNNNFEEEFTIGFNPKYILDALKI
;
A
#
# COMPACT_ATOMS: atom_id res chain seq x y z
N MET A 1 -0.25 -26.88 3.65
CA MET A 1 -1.07 -25.74 4.12
C MET A 1 -0.13 -24.55 4.28
N SER A 2 -0.03 -23.67 3.29
CA SER A 2 0.77 -22.44 3.44
C SER A 2 0.05 -21.52 4.43
N SER A 3 0.50 -21.53 5.68
CA SER A 3 -0.02 -20.63 6.71
C SER A 3 0.57 -19.25 6.45
N PHE A 4 -0.22 -18.33 5.91
CA PHE A 4 0.17 -16.94 5.81
C PHE A 4 -0.03 -16.28 7.18
N PRO A 5 1.03 -15.75 7.82
CA PRO A 5 0.90 -15.14 9.15
C PRO A 5 -0.01 -13.90 9.12
N ILE A 6 -0.01 -13.17 8.01
CA ILE A 6 -0.84 -11.98 7.80
C ILE A 6 -1.66 -12.17 6.53
N LYS A 7 -2.98 -12.00 6.65
CA LYS A 7 -3.94 -12.03 5.55
C LYS A 7 -4.96 -10.92 5.76
N ILE A 8 -5.15 -10.11 4.72
CA ILE A 8 -6.13 -9.02 4.69
C ILE A 8 -6.98 -9.13 3.43
N THR A 9 -8.18 -8.58 3.47
CA THR A 9 -9.07 -8.40 2.31
C THR A 9 -9.33 -6.91 2.12
N VAL A 10 -9.23 -6.41 0.90
CA VAL A 10 -9.39 -4.98 0.59
C VAL A 10 -10.15 -4.81 -0.73
N ASP A 11 -10.85 -3.70 -0.89
CA ASP A 11 -11.47 -3.37 -2.17
C ASP A 11 -10.40 -3.10 -3.24
N ARG A 12 -10.42 -3.90 -4.31
CA ARG A 12 -9.42 -3.85 -5.38
C ARG A 12 -9.36 -2.46 -6.04
N LEU A 13 -10.52 -1.84 -6.30
CA LEU A 13 -10.58 -0.56 -7.01
C LEU A 13 -10.14 0.60 -6.10
N GLN A 14 -10.53 0.58 -4.83
CA GLN A 14 -10.09 1.54 -3.83
C GLN A 14 -8.57 1.48 -3.64
N LEU A 15 -7.99 0.28 -3.51
CA LEU A 15 -6.55 0.09 -3.38
C LEU A 15 -5.83 0.57 -4.64
N LEU A 16 -6.28 0.15 -5.83
CA LEU A 16 -5.69 0.55 -7.11
C LEU A 16 -5.66 2.08 -7.27
N ASN A 17 -6.79 2.75 -7.08
CA ASN A 17 -6.91 4.20 -7.23
C ASN A 17 -6.07 4.97 -6.19
N THR A 18 -5.88 4.40 -5.00
CA THR A 18 -5.08 5.02 -3.95
C THR A 18 -3.60 4.88 -4.24
N VAL A 19 -3.15 3.68 -4.61
CA VAL A 19 -1.75 3.44 -5.01
C VAL A 19 -1.39 4.24 -6.26
N ASP A 20 -2.28 4.34 -7.25
CA ASP A 20 -2.03 5.08 -8.50
C ASP A 20 -1.78 6.57 -8.21
N ARG A 21 -2.64 7.22 -7.42
CA ARG A 21 -2.46 8.62 -6.99
C ARG A 21 -1.16 8.86 -6.21
N ILE A 22 -0.84 7.97 -5.28
CA ILE A 22 0.37 8.09 -4.45
C ILE A 22 1.63 7.84 -5.29
N SER A 23 1.55 6.91 -6.26
CA SER A 23 2.67 6.60 -7.15
C SER A 23 3.11 7.79 -8.00
N VAL A 24 2.19 8.71 -8.33
CA VAL A 24 2.53 9.95 -9.03
C VAL A 24 3.49 10.78 -8.19
N VAL A 25 3.21 10.96 -6.89
CA VAL A 25 4.07 11.73 -5.98
C VAL A 25 5.41 11.04 -5.76
N SER A 26 5.41 9.71 -5.68
CA SER A 26 6.63 8.94 -5.48
C SER A 26 7.51 8.93 -6.75
N SER A 27 6.91 8.94 -7.94
CA SER A 27 7.62 8.87 -9.23
C SER A 27 8.39 10.13 -9.64
N PHE A 28 8.21 11.27 -8.96
CA PHE A 28 9.01 12.48 -9.21
C PHE A 28 10.50 12.33 -8.84
N VAL A 29 10.89 11.23 -8.21
CA VAL A 29 12.28 10.96 -7.81
C VAL A 29 12.73 9.71 -8.56
N LYS A 30 13.61 9.92 -9.54
CA LYS A 30 14.23 8.85 -10.35
C LYS A 30 14.87 7.82 -9.41
N GLU A 31 14.44 6.56 -9.59
CA GLU A 31 15.05 5.35 -9.00
C GLU A 31 14.95 5.22 -7.47
N GLY A 32 13.86 4.64 -6.99
CA GLY A 32 13.83 4.03 -5.64
C GLY A 32 12.62 4.35 -4.78
N THR A 33 11.50 4.79 -5.34
CA THR A 33 10.37 5.24 -4.51
C THR A 33 9.46 4.10 -4.09
N HIS A 34 9.82 3.52 -2.95
CA HIS A 34 8.97 2.59 -2.22
C HIS A 34 7.82 3.36 -1.57
N ILE A 35 6.61 2.81 -1.64
CA ILE A 35 5.51 3.23 -0.78
C ILE A 35 5.56 2.40 0.50
N LEU A 36 5.34 3.05 1.65
CA LEU A 36 5.18 2.35 2.92
C LEU A 36 3.70 2.02 3.09
N MET A 37 3.40 0.75 3.32
CA MET A 37 2.08 0.28 3.68
C MET A 37 2.08 -0.07 5.16
N LYS A 38 1.22 0.59 5.95
CA LYS A 38 1.05 0.32 7.37
C LYS A 38 -0.29 -0.35 7.58
N LEU A 39 -0.24 -1.59 8.05
CA LEU A 39 -1.40 -2.35 8.43
C LEU A 39 -1.82 -1.95 9.84
N ASN A 40 -3.01 -1.38 9.93
CA ASN A 40 -3.73 -1.15 11.17
C ASN A 40 -4.81 -2.22 11.34
N LYS A 41 -5.53 -2.18 12.47
CA LYS A 41 -6.62 -3.12 12.75
C LYS A 41 -7.67 -3.17 11.64
N ASP A 42 -8.18 -2.00 11.24
CA ASP A 42 -9.33 -1.85 10.32
C ASP A 42 -8.98 -1.13 9.01
N SER A 43 -7.72 -0.70 8.85
CA SER A 43 -7.26 0.01 7.66
C SER A 43 -5.85 -0.34 7.23
N LEU A 44 -5.54 -0.01 5.97
CA LEU A 44 -4.20 -0.01 5.41
C LEU A 44 -3.87 1.42 5.00
N GLU A 45 -2.92 2.03 5.69
CA GLU A 45 -2.37 3.34 5.33
C GLU A 45 -1.25 3.16 4.31
N ILE A 46 -1.20 4.04 3.32
CA ILE A 46 -0.20 4.04 2.25
C ILE A 46 0.45 5.42 2.26
N ASP A 47 1.74 5.46 2.58
CA ASP A 47 2.56 6.67 2.61
C ASP A 47 3.54 6.64 1.43
N GLY A 48 3.43 7.63 0.54
CA GLY A 48 4.41 7.90 -0.51
C GLY A 48 5.21 9.16 -0.18
N ASN A 49 6.50 8.99 0.10
CA ASN A 49 7.41 10.11 0.37
C ASN A 49 8.44 10.26 -0.74
N SER A 50 8.69 11.50 -1.11
CA SER A 50 9.68 11.93 -2.08
C SER A 50 10.53 13.02 -1.44
N SER A 51 11.70 13.33 -2.00
CA SER A 51 12.56 14.42 -1.52
C SER A 51 11.90 15.81 -1.61
N VAL A 52 10.80 15.93 -2.36
CA VAL A 52 10.13 17.20 -2.67
C VAL A 52 8.69 17.23 -2.16
N ALA A 53 8.03 16.08 -2.02
CA ALA A 53 6.62 16.00 -1.64
C ALA A 53 6.27 14.68 -0.93
N SER A 54 5.25 14.72 -0.09
CA SER A 54 4.66 13.53 0.54
C SER A 54 3.16 13.45 0.26
N MET A 55 2.65 12.23 0.15
CA MET A 55 1.22 11.95 0.01
C MET A 55 0.85 10.73 0.85
N LYS A 56 -0.33 10.80 1.46
CA LYS A 56 -0.89 9.71 2.25
C LYS A 56 -2.26 9.33 1.72
N GLY A 57 -2.59 8.06 1.81
CA GLY A 57 -3.92 7.55 1.55
C GLY A 57 -4.24 6.40 2.49
N GLU A 58 -5.52 6.14 2.66
CA GLU A 58 -6.01 5.08 3.55
C GLU A 58 -7.09 4.28 2.82
N VAL A 59 -7.06 2.97 2.99
CA VAL A 59 -8.09 2.06 2.49
C VAL A 59 -8.61 1.18 3.62
N ASN A 60 -9.92 0.94 3.59
CA ASN A 60 -10.56 0.07 4.58
C ASN A 60 -10.23 -1.38 4.25
N ILE A 61 -9.90 -2.16 5.28
CA ILE A 61 -9.67 -3.60 5.13
C ILE A 61 -10.75 -4.40 5.84
N LYS A 62 -10.85 -5.66 5.47
CA LYS A 62 -11.73 -6.67 6.06
C LYS A 62 -10.91 -7.92 6.34
N ASN A 63 -11.37 -8.72 7.31
CA ASN A 63 -10.76 -10.01 7.65
C ASN A 63 -9.26 -9.90 7.95
N ASN A 64 -8.84 -8.89 8.72
CA ASN A 64 -7.49 -8.81 9.24
C ASN A 64 -7.31 -9.82 10.38
N ASN A 65 -6.38 -10.75 10.23
CA ASN A 65 -6.04 -11.75 11.25
C ASN A 65 -4.82 -11.36 12.10
N PHE A 66 -4.28 -10.15 11.89
CA PHE A 66 -3.09 -9.66 12.54
C PHE A 66 -3.43 -8.50 13.46
N GLU A 67 -3.18 -8.67 14.77
CA GLU A 67 -3.56 -7.71 15.80
C GLU A 67 -2.46 -6.69 16.11
N GLU A 68 -1.24 -6.93 15.65
CA GLU A 68 -0.11 -6.01 15.82
C GLU A 68 -0.03 -5.03 14.63
N GLU A 69 0.65 -3.90 14.83
CA GLU A 69 0.96 -2.98 13.74
C GLU A 69 2.08 -3.57 12.87
N PHE A 70 1.91 -3.53 11.54
CA PHE A 70 2.93 -4.01 10.60
C PHE A 70 3.17 -2.98 9.51
N THR A 71 4.45 -2.66 9.24
CA THR A 71 4.84 -1.76 8.15
C THR A 71 5.71 -2.48 7.15
N ILE A 72 5.40 -2.34 5.86
CA ILE A 72 6.17 -2.92 4.76
C ILE A 72 6.33 -1.94 3.60
N GLY A 73 7.51 -1.95 2.98
CA GLY A 73 7.80 -1.15 1.80
C GLY A 73 7.60 -1.95 0.51
N PHE A 74 6.92 -1.36 -0.49
CA PHE A 74 6.74 -1.95 -1.81
C PHE A 74 7.06 -0.97 -2.93
N ASN A 75 7.54 -1.49 -4.06
CA ASN A 75 7.54 -0.72 -5.30
C ASN A 75 6.08 -0.59 -5.79
N PRO A 76 5.53 0.63 -5.92
CA PRO A 76 4.15 0.84 -6.31
C PRO A 76 3.84 0.28 -7.71
N LYS A 77 4.82 0.23 -8.62
CA LYS A 77 4.64 -0.35 -9.95
C LYS A 77 4.18 -1.80 -9.88
N TYR A 78 4.79 -2.61 -9.03
CA TYR A 78 4.43 -4.02 -8.90
C TYR A 78 3.04 -4.22 -8.32
N ILE A 79 2.61 -3.34 -7.41
CA ILE A 79 1.25 -3.36 -6.87
C ILE A 79 0.23 -2.98 -7.95
N LEU A 80 0.50 -1.92 -8.73
CA LEU A 80 -0.36 -1.50 -9.84
C LEU A 80 -0.48 -2.59 -10.90
N ASP A 81 0.63 -3.22 -11.27
CA ASP A 81 0.65 -4.30 -12.27
C ASP A 81 -0.15 -5.51 -11.79
N ALA A 82 -0.04 -5.90 -10.51
CA ALA A 82 -0.82 -6.99 -9.94
C ALA A 82 -2.32 -6.70 -9.85
N LEU A 83 -2.70 -5.43 -9.65
CA LEU A 83 -4.10 -5.01 -9.50
C LEU A 83 -4.80 -4.67 -10.82
N LYS A 84 -4.08 -4.48 -11.94
CA LYS A 84 -4.67 -4.16 -13.25
C LYS A 84 -5.11 -5.38 -14.07
N ILE A 85 -4.78 -6.58 -13.61
CA ILE A 85 -5.15 -7.87 -14.21
C ILE A 85 -6.59 -8.24 -13.86
#